data_AF-A0A9E3ANJ7-F1
#
_entry.id   AF-A0A9E3ANJ7-F1
#
_cell.length_a   1.000
_cell.length_b   1.000
_cell.length_c   1.000
_cell.angle_alpha   90.00
_cell.angle_beta   90.00
_cell.angle_gamma   90.00
#
_symmetry.space_group_name_H-M   'P 1'
#
loop_
_entity.id
_entity.type
_entity.pdbx_description
1 polymer ?
#
loop_
_entity_poly.entity_id
_entity_poly.type
_entity_poly.pdbx_seq_one_letter_code
_entity_poly.pdbx_strand_id
1 'polypeptide(L)'
;MAVAKFGYFGKTYALDVYWLDIYGGGIWIPVGDETNGETTYPGGRYLFDTCKGANLGMGEDGGNILLDMNFLYPPSCSLNDRWICPLCPPENKLP
;
A
#
# COMPACT_ATOMS: atom_id res chain seq x y z
N MET A 1 15.68 5.11 0.22
CA MET A 1 14.52 4.26 0.58
C MET A 1 13.75 5.00 1.65
N ALA A 2 12.48 5.30 1.42
CA ALA A 2 11.63 6.02 2.36
C ALA A 2 10.77 5.02 3.14
N VAL A 3 10.41 5.36 4.38
CA VAL A 3 9.64 4.49 5.27
C VAL A 3 8.55 5.33 5.95
N ALA A 4 7.31 4.87 5.87
CA ALA A 4 6.20 5.43 6.62
C ALA A 4 6.11 4.75 7.99
N LYS A 5 6.32 5.51 9.07
CA LYS A 5 6.21 5.02 10.44
C LYS A 5 4.89 5.47 11.06
N PHE A 6 4.19 4.57 11.72
CA PHE A 6 2.91 4.87 12.35
C PHE A 6 2.70 4.09 13.64
N GLY A 7 1.83 4.60 14.51
CA GLY A 7 1.42 3.94 15.75
C GLY A 7 0.07 3.25 15.58
N TYR A 8 -0.05 2.02 16.05
CA TYR A 8 -1.32 1.29 16.09
C TYR A 8 -1.39 0.43 17.35
N PHE A 9 -2.44 0.61 18.16
CA PHE A 9 -2.62 -0.03 19.47
C PHE A 9 -1.37 -0.02 20.37
N GLY A 10 -0.70 1.14 20.48
CA GLY A 10 0.47 1.31 21.33
C GLY A 10 1.76 0.65 20.81
N LYS A 11 1.74 0.07 19.61
CA LYS A 11 2.93 -0.45 18.91
C LYS A 11 3.28 0.45 17.73
N THR A 12 4.57 0.53 17.41
CA THR A 12 5.05 1.22 16.21
C THR A 12 5.27 0.22 15.09
N TYR A 13 4.78 0.59 13.91
CA TYR A 13 4.93 -0.16 12.67
C TYR A 13 5.63 0.70 11.62
N ALA A 14 6.13 0.03 10.59
CA ALA A 14 6.81 0.65 9.46
C ALA A 14 6.35 -0.03 8.17
N LEU A 15 6.15 0.76 7.13
CA LEU A 15 5.94 0.29 5.76
C LEU A 15 6.98 0.96 4.87
N ASP A 16 7.65 0.16 4.06
CA ASP A 16 8.51 0.69 3.00
C ASP A 16 7.65 1.43 1.97
N VAL A 17 8.16 2.58 1.57
CA VAL A 17 7.55 3.47 0.60
C VAL A 17 8.33 3.35 -0.71
N TYR A 18 7.61 2.98 -1.76
CA TYR A 18 8.18 2.70 -3.06
C TYR A 18 7.85 3.82 -4.04
N TRP A 19 8.73 3.99 -5.02
CA TRP A 19 8.37 4.65 -6.27
C TRP A 19 8.05 3.57 -7.30
N LEU A 20 6.85 3.64 -7.89
CA LEU A 20 6.39 2.65 -8.86
C LEU A 20 6.65 3.16 -10.28
N ASP A 21 7.65 2.62 -10.98
CA ASP A 21 8.04 3.04 -12.35
C ASP A 21 7.09 2.56 -13.46
N ILE A 22 5.96 1.96 -13.10
CA ILE A 22 4.92 1.49 -14.03
C ILE A 22 3.62 2.27 -13.80
N TYR A 23 2.63 2.07 -14.67
CA TYR A 23 1.29 2.66 -14.59
C TYR A 23 1.19 4.20 -14.62
N GLY A 24 2.31 4.92 -14.71
CA GLY A 24 2.34 6.38 -14.75
C GLY A 24 3.32 7.00 -13.75
N GLY A 25 3.98 6.19 -12.92
CA GLY A 25 4.93 6.73 -11.93
C GLY A 25 4.24 7.15 -10.64
N GLY A 26 4.97 7.11 -9.52
CA GLY A 26 4.52 7.76 -8.28
C GLY A 26 4.81 6.99 -7.01
N ILE A 27 4.47 7.61 -5.88
CA ILE A 27 4.53 6.98 -4.56
C ILE A 27 3.50 5.87 -4.50
N TRP A 28 3.95 4.71 -4.04
CA TRP A 28 3.15 3.50 -3.91
C TRP A 28 3.52 2.74 -2.62
N ILE A 29 2.50 2.26 -1.90
CA ILE A 29 2.66 1.48 -0.68
C ILE A 29 1.75 0.23 -0.77
N PRO A 30 2.31 -0.95 -1.06
CA PRO A 30 1.61 -2.22 -0.92
C PRO A 30 1.53 -2.61 0.56
N VAL A 31 0.48 -3.33 0.91
CA VAL A 31 0.29 -3.91 2.24
C VAL A 31 -0.26 -5.33 2.12
N GLY A 32 0.24 -6.21 2.98
CA GLY A 32 -0.37 -7.51 3.25
C GLY A 32 -0.71 -7.62 4.72
N ASP A 33 -1.72 -8.41 5.04
CA ASP A 33 -2.17 -8.70 6.41
C ASP A 33 -2.80 -10.09 6.47
N GLU A 34 -3.25 -10.52 7.65
CA GLU A 34 -3.82 -11.85 7.90
C GLU A 34 -5.07 -12.17 7.06
N THR A 35 -5.72 -11.17 6.45
CA THR A 35 -6.88 -11.41 5.57
C THR A 35 -6.51 -11.87 4.16
N ASN A 36 -5.24 -11.72 3.76
CA ASN A 36 -4.77 -12.10 2.43
C ASN A 36 -5.00 -13.59 2.16
N GLY A 37 -5.72 -13.91 1.09
CA GLY A 37 -6.03 -15.29 0.69
C GLY A 37 -7.21 -15.92 1.43
N GLU A 38 -7.65 -15.33 2.53
CA GLU A 38 -8.84 -15.75 3.27
C GLU A 38 -10.07 -14.97 2.80
N THR A 39 -10.01 -13.64 2.89
CA THR A 39 -11.12 -12.75 2.50
C THR A 39 -10.68 -11.62 1.55
N THR A 40 -9.37 -11.43 1.34
CA THR A 40 -8.82 -10.45 0.40
C THR A 40 -7.82 -11.10 -0.57
N TYR A 41 -7.35 -10.34 -1.57
CA TYR A 41 -6.49 -10.87 -2.63
C TYR A 41 -5.15 -11.43 -2.06
N PRO A 42 -4.72 -12.65 -2.41
CA PRO A 42 -3.53 -13.29 -1.84
C PRO A 42 -2.23 -12.49 -1.98
N GLY A 43 -2.11 -11.69 -3.05
CA GLY A 43 -0.92 -10.87 -3.32
C GLY A 43 -0.83 -9.58 -2.50
N GLY A 44 -1.82 -9.27 -1.67
CA GLY A 44 -1.95 -8.02 -0.93
C GLY A 44 -2.83 -6.97 -1.62
N ARG A 45 -2.89 -5.81 -0.98
CA ARG A 45 -3.69 -4.64 -1.37
C ARG A 45 -2.81 -3.40 -1.37
N TYR A 46 -3.32 -2.29 -1.90
CA TYR A 46 -2.56 -1.03 -1.97
C TYR A 46 -3.19 0.02 -1.05
N LEU A 47 -2.35 0.65 -0.23
CA LEU A 47 -2.73 1.63 0.78
C LEU A 47 -2.55 3.07 0.30
N PHE A 48 -1.57 3.29 -0.57
CA PHE A 48 -1.24 4.60 -1.11
C PHE A 48 -0.75 4.42 -2.55
N ASP A 49 -1.31 5.17 -3.49
CA ASP A 49 -0.92 5.14 -4.90
C ASP A 49 -1.27 6.48 -5.55
N THR A 50 -0.25 7.33 -5.70
CA THR A 50 -0.41 8.67 -6.28
C THR A 50 -0.79 8.63 -7.76
N CYS A 51 -0.35 7.59 -8.48
CA CYS A 51 -0.68 7.45 -9.89
C CYS A 51 -2.18 7.19 -10.10
N LYS A 52 -2.78 6.44 -9.19
CA LYS A 52 -4.21 6.11 -9.22
C LYS A 52 -5.09 7.09 -8.45
N GLY A 53 -4.52 8.18 -7.93
CA GLY A 53 -5.23 9.13 -7.07
C GLY A 53 -5.73 8.49 -5.76
N ALA A 54 -5.19 7.34 -5.38
CA ALA A 54 -5.50 6.66 -4.13
C ALA A 54 -4.52 7.10 -3.04
N ASN A 55 -4.44 8.42 -2.85
CA ASN A 55 -3.68 9.09 -1.81
C ASN A 55 -4.58 10.12 -1.15
N LEU A 56 -4.94 9.91 0.12
CA LEU A 56 -5.93 10.74 0.82
C LEU A 56 -5.37 12.06 1.36
N GLY A 57 -4.08 12.31 1.16
CA GLY A 57 -3.43 13.56 1.52
C GLY A 57 -1.97 13.38 1.89
N MET A 58 -1.22 14.48 1.76
CA MET A 58 0.14 14.62 2.23
C MET A 58 0.22 15.86 3.11
N GLY A 59 1.04 15.83 4.15
CA GLY A 59 1.32 16.98 5.00
C GLY A 59 1.97 18.11 4.19
N GLU A 60 1.80 19.35 4.65
CA GLU A 60 2.32 20.55 3.97
C GLU A 60 3.85 20.52 3.80
N ASP A 61 4.56 19.83 4.70
CA ASP A 61 6.01 19.65 4.68
C ASP A 61 6.48 18.48 3.79
N GLY A 62 5.53 17.71 3.22
CA GLY A 62 5.81 16.50 2.44
C GLY A 62 6.41 15.34 3.23
N GLY A 63 6.60 15.49 4.56
CA GLY A 63 7.20 14.49 5.43
C GLY A 63 6.17 13.50 6.01
N ASN A 64 4.89 13.85 5.95
CA ASN A 64 3.79 13.04 6.46
C ASN A 64 2.80 12.68 5.35
N ILE A 65 2.23 11.48 5.44
CA ILE A 65 1.17 11.01 4.54
C ILE A 65 0.01 10.47 5.37
N LEU A 66 -1.21 10.61 4.85
CA LEU A 66 -2.39 10.02 5.48
C LEU A 66 -2.51 8.56 5.06
N LEU A 67 -2.38 7.66 6.04
CA LEU A 67 -2.62 6.23 5.87
C LEU A 67 -4.00 5.89 6.45
N ASP A 68 -4.95 5.51 5.59
CA ASP A 68 -6.25 4.99 6.01
C ASP A 68 -6.40 3.54 5.55
N MET A 69 -6.32 2.61 6.51
CA MET A 69 -6.43 1.18 6.24
C MET A 69 -7.82 0.79 5.72
N ASN A 70 -8.85 1.61 5.93
CA ASN A 70 -10.19 1.39 5.36
C ASN A 70 -10.23 1.68 3.85
N PHE A 71 -9.22 2.37 3.32
CA PHE A 71 -9.11 2.71 1.91
C PHE A 71 -8.22 1.75 1.11
N LEU A 72 -7.79 0.64 1.74
CA LEU A 72 -7.11 -0.45 1.06
C LEU A 72 -7.96 -0.98 -0.09
N TYR A 73 -7.42 -0.92 -1.30
CA TYR A 73 -8.10 -1.42 -2.50
C TYR A 73 -7.34 -2.59 -3.12
N PRO A 74 -8.05 -3.52 -3.77
CA PRO A 74 -7.41 -4.65 -4.40
C PRO A 74 -6.74 -4.26 -5.72
N PRO A 75 -5.66 -4.94 -6.12
CA PRO A 75 -4.96 -4.63 -7.36
C PRO A 75 -5.77 -5.09 -8.59
N SER A 76 -5.54 -4.53 -9.77
CA SER A 76 -6.36 -4.81 -10.97
C SER A 76 -6.41 -6.30 -11.37
N CYS A 77 -5.34 -7.05 -11.10
CA CYS A 77 -5.24 -8.50 -11.29
C CYS A 77 -6.12 -9.33 -10.35
N SER A 78 -6.66 -8.74 -9.28
CA SER A 78 -7.68 -9.40 -8.47
C SER A 78 -9.03 -9.48 -9.19
N LEU A 79 -9.25 -8.61 -10.19
CA LEU A 79 -10.50 -8.50 -10.92
C LEU A 79 -10.42 -9.13 -12.31
N ASN A 80 -9.22 -9.16 -12.92
CA ASN A 80 -9.01 -9.74 -14.24
C ASN A 80 -7.57 -10.21 -14.42
N ASP A 81 -7.40 -11.47 -14.81
CA ASP A 81 -6.11 -12.16 -14.97
C ASP A 81 -5.22 -11.61 -16.10
N ARG A 82 -5.77 -10.81 -17.02
CA ARG A 82 -4.99 -10.14 -18.06
C ARG A 82 -3.98 -9.13 -17.52
N TRP A 83 -4.15 -8.69 -16.27
CA TRP A 83 -3.29 -7.67 -15.65
C TRP A 83 -2.19 -8.33 -14.83
N ILE A 84 -0.98 -7.76 -14.88
CA ILE A 84 0.17 -8.19 -14.10
C ILE A 84 0.46 -7.13 -13.05
N CYS A 85 0.25 -7.44 -11.77
CA CYS A 85 0.43 -6.48 -10.69
C CYS A 85 1.70 -6.75 -9.88
N PRO A 86 2.32 -5.70 -9.32
CA PRO A 86 3.29 -5.85 -8.24
C PRO A 86 2.69 -6.60 -7.04
N LEU A 87 3.48 -7.48 -6.43
CA LEU A 87 3.12 -8.17 -5.20
C LEU A 87 3.55 -7.35 -3.98
N CYS A 88 2.87 -7.55 -2.85
CA CYS A 88 3.34 -7.01 -1.58
C CYS A 88 4.67 -7.69 -1.15
N PRO A 89 5.73 -6.92 -0.88
CA PRO A 89 6.98 -7.45 -0.35
C PRO A 89 6.81 -7.89 1.11
N PRO A 90 7.67 -8.81 1.63
CA PRO A 90 7.59 -9.30 3.01
C PRO A 90 7.65 -8.21 4.07
N GLU A 91 8.42 -7.15 3.83
CA GLU A 91 8.64 -6.04 4.76
C GLU A 91 7.38 -5.22 5.02
N ASN A 92 6.42 -5.25 4.08
CA ASN A 92 5.13 -4.56 4.18
C ASN A 92 3.98 -5.50 4.62
N LYS A 93 4.29 -6.67 5.17
CA LYS A 93 3.28 -7.52 5.80
C LYS A 93 3.07 -7.10 7.25
N LEU A 94 1.87 -6.64 7.54
CA LEU A 94 1.40 -6.34 8.87
C LEU A 94 0.93 -7.64 9.55
N PRO A 95 1.06 -7.72 10.90
CA PRO A 95 0.49 -8.81 11.67
C PRO A 95 -1.03 -8.71 11.75
#